data_AF-A0A1X1UK56-F1
#
_entry.id   AF-A0A1X1UK56-F1
#
_cell.length_a   1.000
_cell.length_b   1.000
_cell.length_c   1.000
_cell.angle_alpha   90.00
_cell.angle_beta   90.00
_cell.angle_gamma   90.00
#
_symmetry.space_group_name_H-M   'P 1'
#
loop_
_entity.id
_entity.type
_entity.pdbx_description
1 polymer ?
#
loop_
_entity_poly.entity_id
_entity_poly.type
_entity_poly.pdbx_seq_one_letter_code
_entity_poly.pdbx_strand_id
1 'polypeptide(L)'
;MLDFTLENLSAEDIERLRAVYEPLAQSVRELVDATVRTQADAEAVAAAKAEIDSATARLRSRQLDGTFGVRYLATGERMAWGNPVIGIRNPIAPPLVIRRDASGKSYCDFHLGAAYEGPPGHVHGGVAALVLDHLLGEAASDGVNPRFTGTITLRYLRATRLGRLHAEATTTRTDGVKTFAAGHLADDEGVTVEAEGVFILPRWAREG
;
A
#
# COMPACT_ATOMS: atom_id res chain seq x y z
N MET A 1 16.23 -12.24 -8.77
CA MET A 1 15.28 -13.04 -7.96
C MET A 1 14.80 -12.13 -6.86
N LEU A 2 13.50 -12.12 -6.54
CA LEU A 2 13.01 -11.33 -5.39
C LEU A 2 13.53 -11.98 -4.10
N ASP A 3 14.02 -11.15 -3.19
CA ASP A 3 14.54 -11.61 -1.90
C ASP A 3 13.39 -11.66 -0.89
N PHE A 4 13.12 -12.87 -0.40
CA PHE A 4 12.12 -13.15 0.63
C PHE A 4 12.86 -13.59 1.88
N THR A 5 13.02 -12.68 2.84
CA THR A 5 13.77 -12.96 4.07
C THR A 5 12.86 -13.67 5.07
N LEU A 6 13.19 -14.91 5.42
CA LEU A 6 12.58 -15.59 6.57
C LEU A 6 13.25 -15.07 7.84
N GLU A 7 12.48 -14.38 8.69
CA GLU A 7 12.93 -13.99 10.02
C GLU A 7 12.11 -14.77 11.06
N ASN A 8 12.79 -15.48 11.96
CA ASN A 8 12.16 -16.14 13.11
C ASN A 8 11.74 -15.12 14.18
N LEU A 9 10.86 -14.19 13.82
CA LEU A 9 10.24 -13.25 14.75
C LEU A 9 9.00 -13.88 15.37
N SER A 10 8.90 -13.80 16.70
CA SER A 10 7.70 -14.18 17.42
C SER A 10 6.56 -13.17 17.20
N ALA A 11 5.31 -13.56 17.51
CA ALA A 11 4.18 -12.63 17.50
C ALA A 11 4.41 -11.39 18.40
N GLU A 12 5.05 -11.61 19.55
CA GLU A 12 5.40 -10.55 20.51
C GLU A 12 6.46 -9.60 19.95
N ASP A 13 7.48 -10.11 19.26
CA ASP A 13 8.50 -9.28 18.60
C ASP A 13 7.89 -8.39 17.52
N ILE A 14 6.94 -8.91 16.74
CA ILE A 14 6.24 -8.13 15.72
C ILE A 14 5.47 -7.00 16.37
N GLU A 15 4.70 -7.29 17.42
CA GLU A 15 3.90 -6.27 18.07
C GLU A 15 4.77 -5.18 18.70
N ARG A 16 5.89 -5.57 19.32
CA ARG A 16 6.91 -4.64 19.81
C ARG A 16 7.50 -3.79 18.69
N LEU A 17 7.82 -4.38 17.54
CA LEU A 17 8.32 -3.64 16.38
C LEU A 17 7.23 -2.74 15.77
N ARG A 18 5.98 -3.18 15.72
CA ARG A 18 4.85 -2.37 15.23
C ARG A 18 4.67 -1.14 16.11
N ALA A 19 4.61 -1.32 17.42
CA ALA A 19 4.47 -0.26 18.41
C ALA A 19 5.58 0.81 18.34
N VAL A 20 6.77 0.47 17.83
CA VAL A 20 7.87 1.43 17.66
C VAL A 20 7.79 2.17 16.33
N TYR A 21 7.57 1.46 15.22
CA TYR A 21 7.80 2.03 13.88
C TYR A 21 6.53 2.51 13.17
N GLU A 22 5.36 1.98 13.52
CA GLU A 22 4.09 2.49 12.97
C GLU A 22 3.80 3.92 13.43
N PRO A 23 3.96 4.30 14.72
CA PRO A 23 3.78 5.68 15.15
C PRO A 23 4.75 6.65 14.47
N LEU A 24 6.01 6.22 14.24
CA LEU A 24 6.97 7.01 13.48
C LEU A 24 6.47 7.31 12.07
N ALA A 25 6.02 6.29 11.33
CA ALA A 25 5.49 6.49 9.99
C ALA A 25 4.22 7.34 9.99
N GLN A 26 3.37 7.20 11.02
CA GLN A 26 2.19 8.03 11.21
C GLN A 26 2.55 9.52 11.37
N SER A 27 3.52 9.86 12.22
CA SER A 27 4.01 11.24 12.36
C SER A 27 4.58 11.77 11.04
N VAL A 28 5.26 10.94 10.24
CA VAL A 28 5.75 11.37 8.92
C VAL A 28 4.59 11.56 7.92
N ARG A 29 3.52 10.76 7.95
CA ARG A 29 2.32 11.00 7.12
C ARG A 29 1.67 12.34 7.43
N GLU A 30 1.52 12.66 8.72
CA GLU A 30 1.02 13.95 9.17
C GLU A 30 1.92 15.10 8.71
N LEU A 31 3.24 14.91 8.78
CA LEU A 31 4.21 15.87 8.28
C LEU A 31 4.14 16.07 6.75
N VAL A 32 3.95 15.00 5.98
CA VAL A 32 3.78 15.10 4.51
C VAL A 32 2.58 15.98 4.17
N ASP A 33 1.44 15.72 4.81
CA ASP A 33 0.25 16.54 4.62
C ASP A 33 0.46 18.00 5.06
N ALA A 34 1.08 18.24 6.22
CA ALA A 34 1.40 19.58 6.70
C ALA A 34 2.36 20.33 5.75
N THR A 35 3.35 19.63 5.19
CA THR A 35 4.34 20.19 4.25
C THR A 35 3.66 20.68 2.97
N VAL A 36 2.65 19.96 2.48
CA VAL A 36 1.89 20.36 1.28
C VAL A 36 1.02 21.58 1.53
N ARG A 37 0.42 21.71 2.72
CA ARG A 37 -0.65 22.70 3.00
C ARG A 37 -0.20 23.92 3.80
N THR A 38 1.01 23.93 4.34
CA THR A 38 1.46 25.01 5.24
C THR A 38 1.54 26.37 4.56
N GLN A 39 1.18 27.42 5.31
CA GLN A 39 1.41 28.84 4.98
C GLN A 39 2.22 29.53 6.09
N ALA A 40 2.94 28.75 6.89
CA ALA A 40 3.79 29.28 7.95
C ALA A 40 4.88 30.20 7.40
N ASP A 41 5.36 31.12 8.22
CA ASP A 41 6.43 32.03 7.84
C ASP A 41 7.79 31.32 7.67
N ALA A 42 8.77 32.06 7.12
CA ALA A 42 10.08 31.53 6.82
C ALA A 42 10.85 31.04 8.06
N GLU A 43 10.61 31.65 9.23
CA GLU A 43 11.28 31.27 10.48
C GLU A 43 10.76 29.91 10.97
N ALA A 44 9.44 29.74 11.01
CA ALA A 44 8.79 28.47 11.37
C ALA A 44 9.18 27.34 10.40
N VAL A 45 9.24 27.62 9.08
CA VAL A 45 9.68 26.64 8.08
C VAL A 45 11.14 26.25 8.28
N ALA A 46 12.03 27.20 8.58
CA ALA A 46 13.44 26.91 8.84
C ALA A 46 13.64 26.05 10.09
N ALA A 47 12.90 26.34 11.17
CA ALA A 47 12.93 25.56 12.40
C ALA A 47 12.45 24.12 12.18
N ALA A 48 11.29 23.94 11.54
CA ALA A 48 10.74 22.62 11.22
C ALA A 48 11.71 21.81 10.34
N LYS A 49 12.32 22.45 9.34
CA LYS A 49 13.34 21.80 8.50
C LYS A 49 14.53 21.29 9.33
N ALA A 50 15.06 22.09 10.24
CA ALA A 50 16.19 21.69 11.08
C ALA A 50 15.85 20.48 11.97
N GLU A 51 14.62 20.42 12.50
CA GLU A 51 14.12 19.29 13.27
C GLU A 51 13.99 18.02 12.42
N ILE A 52 13.47 18.14 11.20
CA ILE A 52 13.35 17.02 10.23
C ILE A 52 14.73 16.49 9.85
N ASP A 53 15.68 17.36 9.55
CA ASP A 53 17.05 16.97 9.20
C ASP A 53 17.72 16.23 10.38
N SER A 54 17.55 16.73 11.61
CA SER A 54 18.06 16.12 12.84
C SER A 54 17.42 14.75 13.11
N ALA A 55 16.10 14.64 12.99
CA ALA A 55 15.38 13.37 13.12
C ALA A 55 15.85 12.36 12.06
N THR A 56 16.00 12.80 10.81
CA THR A 56 16.51 11.97 9.70
C THR A 56 17.91 11.46 10.00
N ALA A 57 18.82 12.31 10.49
CA ALA A 57 20.17 11.91 10.87
C ALA A 57 20.17 10.84 11.98
N ARG A 58 19.30 10.98 12.99
CA ARG A 58 19.15 9.99 14.07
C ARG A 58 18.66 8.65 13.54
N LEU A 59 17.65 8.64 12.67
CA LEU A 59 17.12 7.42 12.05
C LEU A 59 18.16 6.73 11.14
N ARG A 60 19.07 7.49 10.54
CA ARG A 60 20.16 6.97 9.70
C ARG A 60 21.35 6.42 10.49
N SER A 61 21.39 6.58 11.81
CA SER A 61 22.47 6.02 12.65
C SER A 61 22.59 4.51 12.57
N ARG A 62 21.48 3.81 12.24
CA ARG A 62 21.45 2.37 11.98
C ARG A 62 20.40 2.05 10.92
N GLN A 63 20.83 1.57 9.76
CA GLN A 63 19.95 1.21 8.64
C GLN A 63 20.24 -0.20 8.13
N LEU A 64 19.34 -0.70 7.30
CA LEU A 64 19.58 -1.89 6.49
C LEU A 64 20.55 -1.53 5.36
N ASP A 65 21.47 -2.43 5.01
CA ASP A 65 22.38 -2.25 3.86
C ASP A 65 21.66 -2.41 2.51
N GLY A 66 20.42 -2.88 2.51
CA GLY A 66 19.60 -3.16 1.32
C GLY A 66 18.10 -2.93 1.52
N THR A 67 17.28 -3.56 0.68
CA THR A 67 15.83 -3.36 0.69
C THR A 67 15.15 -3.95 1.92
N PHE A 68 14.01 -3.38 2.35
CA PHE A 68 13.18 -4.02 3.39
C PHE A 68 12.61 -5.37 2.94
N GLY A 69 12.25 -5.48 1.65
CA GLY A 69 11.70 -6.69 1.04
C GLY A 69 10.31 -7.06 1.53
N VAL A 70 9.93 -8.32 1.31
CA VAL A 70 8.82 -8.97 2.02
C VAL A 70 9.45 -9.99 2.95
N ARG A 71 9.13 -9.89 4.23
CA ARG A 71 9.63 -10.82 5.24
C ARG A 71 8.55 -11.80 5.63
N TYR A 72 8.92 -13.04 5.92
CA TYR A 72 7.98 -14.08 6.36
C TYR A 72 8.26 -14.44 7.80
N LEU A 73 7.17 -14.57 8.55
CA LEU A 73 7.18 -14.94 9.95
C LEU A 73 7.20 -16.46 10.09
N ALA A 74 7.62 -16.96 11.26
CA ALA A 74 7.55 -18.39 11.57
C ALA A 74 6.10 -18.92 11.52
N THR A 75 5.11 -18.05 11.70
CA THR A 75 3.68 -18.34 11.57
C THR A 75 3.16 -18.33 10.12
N GLY A 76 4.02 -18.01 9.14
CA GLY A 76 3.68 -17.92 7.72
C GLY A 76 3.09 -16.57 7.28
N GLU A 77 2.86 -15.64 8.22
CA GLU A 77 2.33 -14.30 7.89
C GLU A 77 3.37 -13.44 7.15
N ARG A 78 2.89 -12.68 6.15
CA ARG A 78 3.69 -11.81 5.29
C ARG A 78 3.84 -10.43 5.91
N MET A 79 5.08 -9.99 6.09
CA MET A 79 5.43 -8.66 6.58
C MET A 79 5.93 -7.77 5.43
N ALA A 80 5.00 -7.06 4.80
CA ALA A 80 5.26 -6.13 3.71
C ALA A 80 5.29 -4.66 4.18
N TRP A 81 5.94 -4.37 5.32
CA TRP A 81 5.84 -3.06 5.98
C TRP A 81 6.41 -1.88 5.19
N GLY A 82 7.28 -2.12 4.20
CA GLY A 82 7.75 -1.10 3.27
C GLY A 82 6.86 -0.87 2.04
N ASN A 83 5.79 -1.65 1.87
CA ASN A 83 4.93 -1.57 0.68
C ASN A 83 4.25 -0.19 0.57
N PRO A 84 4.13 0.40 -0.63
CA PRO A 84 3.56 1.74 -0.82
C PRO A 84 2.03 1.82 -0.68
N VAL A 85 1.33 0.71 -0.42
CA VAL A 85 -0.13 0.68 -0.26
C VAL A 85 -0.55 0.24 1.13
N ILE A 86 0.02 -0.88 1.62
CA ILE A 86 -0.34 -1.48 2.91
C ILE A 86 0.75 -1.30 3.99
N GLY A 87 1.90 -0.75 3.62
CA GLY A 87 3.10 -0.76 4.46
C GLY A 87 2.99 0.19 5.64
N ILE A 88 2.86 -0.34 6.86
CA ILE A 88 2.76 0.48 8.07
C ILE A 88 4.02 1.33 8.33
N ARG A 89 5.19 0.93 7.82
CA ARG A 89 6.45 1.69 7.92
C ARG A 89 6.71 2.61 6.74
N ASN A 90 5.87 2.58 5.71
CA ASN A 90 6.00 3.45 4.55
C ASN A 90 5.06 4.66 4.71
N PRO A 91 5.58 5.89 4.87
CA PRO A 91 4.74 7.08 4.99
C PRO A 91 4.11 7.53 3.66
N ILE A 92 4.50 6.94 2.52
CA ILE A 92 3.78 7.11 1.25
C ILE A 92 2.49 6.27 1.26
N ALA A 93 2.41 5.21 2.06
CA ALA A 93 1.22 4.39 2.11
C ALA A 93 0.07 5.08 2.87
N PRO A 94 -1.19 4.98 2.39
CA PRO A 94 -2.41 5.25 3.15
C PRO A 94 -2.72 4.24 4.27
N PRO A 95 -1.74 3.42 4.69
CA PRO A 95 -1.80 1.97 4.92
C PRO A 95 -3.20 1.33 4.83
N LEU A 96 -3.50 0.70 3.68
CA LEU A 96 -4.76 -0.01 3.51
C LEU A 96 -4.83 -1.25 4.40
N VAL A 97 -5.98 -1.44 5.04
CA VAL A 97 -6.32 -2.66 5.78
C VAL A 97 -7.27 -3.49 4.93
N ILE A 98 -6.70 -4.45 4.21
CA ILE A 98 -7.46 -5.30 3.28
C ILE A 98 -8.18 -6.39 4.07
N ARG A 99 -9.48 -6.51 3.84
CA ARG A 99 -10.35 -7.54 4.37
C ARG A 99 -10.75 -8.48 3.25
N ARG A 100 -11.09 -9.72 3.59
CA ARG A 100 -11.66 -10.71 2.67
C ARG A 100 -12.97 -11.22 3.23
N ASP A 101 -14.02 -11.23 2.42
CA ASP A 101 -15.31 -11.80 2.82
C ASP A 101 -15.41 -13.29 2.51
N ALA A 102 -16.53 -13.90 2.92
CA ALA A 102 -16.78 -15.33 2.72
C ALA A 102 -16.89 -15.76 1.25
N SER A 103 -17.14 -14.81 0.33
CA SER A 103 -17.17 -15.08 -1.13
C SER A 103 -15.78 -15.04 -1.77
N GLY A 104 -14.75 -14.63 -1.01
CA GLY A 104 -13.39 -14.45 -1.50
C GLY A 104 -13.11 -13.05 -2.06
N LYS A 105 -14.08 -12.12 -2.00
CA LYS A 105 -13.90 -10.73 -2.40
C LYS A 105 -12.98 -10.02 -1.42
N SER A 106 -12.00 -9.30 -1.93
CA SER A 106 -11.08 -8.48 -1.14
C SER A 106 -11.53 -7.01 -1.19
N TYR A 107 -11.57 -6.33 -0.05
CA TYR A 107 -12.06 -4.95 0.03
C TYR A 107 -11.36 -4.16 1.14
N CYS A 108 -11.41 -2.83 1.05
CA CYS A 108 -10.93 -1.93 2.08
C CYS A 108 -11.63 -0.57 2.02
N ASP A 109 -11.82 0.03 3.19
CA ASP A 109 -12.20 1.42 3.36
C ASP A 109 -11.01 2.23 3.88
N PHE A 110 -10.78 3.40 3.31
CA PHE A 110 -9.60 4.21 3.63
C PHE A 110 -9.85 5.69 3.35
N HIS A 111 -8.86 6.54 3.64
CA HIS A 111 -8.92 7.98 3.43
C HIS A 111 -7.69 8.47 2.65
N LEU A 112 -7.91 9.22 1.58
CA LEU A 112 -6.85 9.91 0.83
C LEU A 112 -6.99 11.43 0.99
N GLY A 113 -6.00 12.06 1.62
CA GLY A 113 -5.92 13.51 1.79
C GLY A 113 -5.00 14.19 0.76
N ALA A 114 -4.58 15.42 1.07
CA ALA A 114 -3.81 16.28 0.17
C ALA A 114 -2.48 15.68 -0.31
N ALA A 115 -1.87 14.78 0.48
CA ALA A 115 -0.66 14.04 0.09
C ALA A 115 -0.82 13.21 -1.20
N TYR A 116 -2.05 12.91 -1.61
CA TYR A 116 -2.38 12.06 -2.76
C TYR A 116 -3.12 12.81 -3.88
N GLU A 117 -3.19 14.14 -3.76
CA GLU A 117 -3.90 15.00 -4.69
C GLU A 117 -3.21 15.04 -6.06
N GLY A 118 -4.01 15.03 -7.12
CA GLY A 118 -3.55 15.26 -8.48
C GLY A 118 -4.22 16.52 -9.03
N PRO A 119 -5.40 16.40 -9.66
CA PRO A 119 -6.24 17.56 -9.93
C PRO A 119 -6.74 18.19 -8.62
N PRO A 120 -7.03 19.51 -8.60
CA PRO A 120 -7.54 20.18 -7.41
C PRO A 120 -8.74 19.47 -6.79
N GLY A 121 -8.66 19.10 -5.51
CA GLY A 121 -9.68 18.40 -4.73
C GLY A 121 -9.87 16.91 -5.06
N HIS A 122 -9.02 16.33 -5.93
CA HIS A 122 -9.21 14.97 -6.43
C HIS A 122 -7.95 14.11 -6.31
N VAL A 123 -8.14 12.81 -6.11
CA VAL A 123 -7.06 11.82 -6.06
C VAL A 123 -6.32 11.79 -7.41
N HIS A 124 -5.00 11.77 -7.37
CA HIS A 124 -4.21 11.56 -8.58
C HIS A 124 -4.53 10.20 -9.21
N GLY A 125 -4.78 10.15 -10.51
CA GLY A 125 -5.18 8.90 -11.19
C GLY A 125 -4.17 7.76 -11.01
N GLY A 126 -2.88 8.08 -10.92
CA GLY A 126 -1.83 7.11 -10.61
C GLY A 126 -1.89 6.53 -9.18
N VAL A 127 -2.41 7.28 -8.20
CA VAL A 127 -2.66 6.76 -6.84
C VAL A 127 -3.85 5.80 -6.84
N ALA A 128 -4.92 6.15 -7.57
CA ALA A 128 -6.04 5.22 -7.77
C ALA A 128 -5.57 3.92 -8.44
N ALA A 129 -4.68 4.02 -9.44
CA ALA A 129 -4.10 2.86 -10.09
C ALA A 129 -3.23 2.02 -9.14
N LEU A 130 -2.42 2.67 -8.31
CA LEU A 130 -1.60 2.02 -7.29
C LEU A 130 -2.45 1.20 -6.30
N VAL A 131 -3.56 1.78 -5.81
CA VAL A 131 -4.49 1.08 -4.91
C VAL A 131 -5.13 -0.12 -5.60
N LEU A 132 -5.61 0.06 -6.84
CA LEU A 132 -6.29 -1.01 -7.57
C LEU A 132 -5.35 -2.14 -7.97
N ASP A 133 -4.10 -1.86 -8.36
CA ASP A 133 -3.09 -2.89 -8.61
C ASP A 133 -2.89 -3.78 -7.39
N HIS A 134 -2.72 -3.17 -6.21
CA HIS A 134 -2.51 -3.92 -4.98
C HIS A 134 -3.74 -4.77 -4.62
N LEU A 135 -4.94 -4.20 -4.70
CA LEU A 135 -6.16 -4.88 -4.30
C LEU A 135 -6.55 -6.02 -5.27
N LEU A 136 -6.37 -5.80 -6.58
CA LEU A 136 -6.54 -6.85 -7.58
C LEU A 136 -5.53 -7.98 -7.36
N GLY A 137 -4.28 -7.64 -7.03
CA GLY A 137 -3.24 -8.63 -6.72
C GLY A 137 -3.58 -9.46 -5.48
N GLU A 138 -4.11 -8.82 -4.44
CA GLU A 138 -4.63 -9.54 -3.27
C GLU A 138 -5.79 -10.45 -3.66
N ALA A 139 -6.80 -9.95 -4.39
CA ALA A 139 -7.92 -10.76 -4.85
C ALA A 139 -7.52 -11.96 -5.73
N ALA A 140 -6.47 -11.82 -6.53
CA ALA A 140 -5.91 -12.89 -7.37
C ALA A 140 -5.03 -13.87 -6.58
N SER A 141 -4.59 -13.52 -5.36
CA SER A 141 -3.74 -14.37 -4.53
C SER A 141 -4.53 -15.46 -3.81
N ASP A 142 -4.02 -16.69 -3.90
CA ASP A 142 -4.48 -17.86 -3.15
C ASP A 142 -3.92 -17.92 -1.71
N GLY A 143 -3.21 -16.87 -1.26
CA GLY A 143 -2.58 -16.80 0.06
C GLY A 143 -1.29 -17.61 0.20
N VAL A 144 -0.93 -18.42 -0.81
CA VAL A 144 0.21 -19.34 -0.76
C VAL A 144 1.28 -18.92 -1.76
N ASN A 145 0.89 -18.71 -3.02
CA ASN A 145 1.81 -18.40 -4.11
C ASN A 145 1.66 -16.94 -4.55
N PRO A 146 2.78 -16.21 -4.77
CA PRO A 146 2.70 -14.87 -5.30
C PRO A 146 2.20 -14.89 -6.74
N ARG A 147 1.34 -13.93 -7.06
CA ARG A 147 0.82 -13.70 -8.40
C ARG A 147 1.30 -12.33 -8.87
N PHE A 148 2.05 -12.31 -9.96
CA PHE A 148 2.68 -11.08 -10.47
C PHE A 148 1.74 -10.38 -11.44
N THR A 149 1.58 -9.08 -11.31
CA THR A 149 0.86 -8.28 -12.31
C THR A 149 1.48 -8.47 -13.69
N GLY A 150 0.71 -9.05 -14.61
CA GLY A 150 1.07 -9.14 -16.02
C GLY A 150 0.52 -7.95 -16.81
N THR A 151 -0.74 -7.59 -16.58
CA THR A 151 -1.39 -6.43 -17.20
C THR A 151 -2.51 -5.94 -16.31
N ILE A 152 -2.69 -4.62 -16.23
CA ILE A 152 -3.88 -3.99 -15.65
C ILE A 152 -4.42 -2.96 -16.64
N THR A 153 -5.72 -2.99 -16.85
CA THR A 153 -6.47 -1.99 -17.60
C THR A 153 -7.33 -1.21 -16.61
N LEU A 154 -7.23 0.12 -16.63
CA LEU A 154 -8.05 1.01 -15.80
C LEU A 154 -8.97 1.86 -16.66
N ARG A 155 -10.19 2.05 -16.18
CA ARG A 155 -11.18 2.96 -16.77
C ARG A 155 -11.59 3.99 -15.74
N TYR A 156 -11.17 5.23 -15.93
CA TYR A 156 -11.54 6.37 -15.10
C TYR A 156 -12.91 6.90 -15.58
N LEU A 157 -13.97 6.56 -14.86
CA LEU A 157 -15.35 6.91 -15.21
C LEU A 157 -15.67 8.36 -14.87
N ARG A 158 -15.13 8.85 -13.75
CA ARG A 158 -15.25 10.23 -13.27
C ARG A 158 -14.09 10.55 -12.32
N ALA A 159 -13.95 11.81 -11.96
CA ALA A 159 -12.94 12.23 -11.00
C ALA A 159 -13.25 11.66 -9.60
N THR A 160 -12.22 11.14 -8.93
CA THR A 160 -12.31 10.60 -7.56
C THR A 160 -12.02 11.73 -6.57
N ARG A 161 -12.99 12.12 -5.75
CA ARG A 161 -12.77 13.16 -4.74
C ARG A 161 -11.78 12.70 -3.67
N LEU A 162 -11.00 13.62 -3.12
CA LEU A 162 -10.26 13.36 -1.87
C LEU A 162 -11.27 13.08 -0.75
N GLY A 163 -10.84 12.30 0.25
CA GLY A 163 -11.69 11.93 1.38
C GLY A 163 -11.78 10.42 1.60
N ARG A 164 -12.93 9.98 2.09
CA ARG A 164 -13.22 8.56 2.36
C ARG A 164 -13.51 7.83 1.05
N LEU A 165 -12.86 6.70 0.87
CA LEU A 165 -12.96 5.87 -0.33
C LEU A 165 -13.15 4.42 0.04
N HIS A 166 -13.79 3.69 -0.87
CA HIS A 166 -13.97 2.25 -0.82
C HIS A 166 -13.33 1.62 -2.05
N ALA A 167 -12.64 0.51 -1.90
CA ALA A 167 -12.20 -0.30 -3.02
C ALA A 167 -12.51 -1.77 -2.77
N GLU A 168 -12.92 -2.47 -3.82
CA GLU A 168 -13.15 -3.92 -3.79
C GLU A 168 -12.71 -4.60 -5.09
N ALA A 169 -12.28 -5.86 -4.98
CA ALA A 169 -11.86 -6.69 -6.09
C ALA A 169 -12.18 -8.17 -5.84
N THR A 170 -12.42 -8.91 -6.92
CA THR A 170 -12.65 -10.35 -6.90
C THR A 170 -11.95 -11.05 -8.06
N THR A 171 -11.61 -12.33 -7.87
CA THR A 171 -11.16 -13.19 -8.96
C THR A 171 -12.33 -13.49 -9.88
N THR A 172 -12.17 -13.27 -11.18
CA THR A 172 -13.19 -13.54 -12.19
C THR A 172 -13.00 -14.90 -12.86
N ARG A 173 -11.75 -15.30 -13.10
CA ARG A 173 -11.42 -16.61 -13.69
C ARG A 173 -9.95 -16.98 -13.43
N THR A 174 -9.64 -18.26 -13.42
CA THR A 174 -8.26 -18.78 -13.55
C THR A 174 -8.15 -19.64 -14.81
N ASP A 175 -7.09 -19.44 -15.59
CA ASP A 175 -6.76 -20.22 -16.79
C ASP A 175 -5.27 -20.57 -16.77
N GLY A 176 -4.98 -21.81 -16.38
CA GLY A 176 -3.62 -22.30 -16.15
C GLY A 176 -2.85 -21.41 -15.18
N VAL A 177 -1.80 -20.75 -15.68
CA VAL A 177 -0.90 -19.90 -14.88
C VAL A 177 -1.41 -18.45 -14.72
N LYS A 178 -2.55 -18.12 -15.34
CA LYS A 178 -3.14 -16.78 -15.33
C LYS A 178 -4.35 -16.74 -14.40
N THR A 179 -4.38 -15.76 -13.52
CA THR A 179 -5.55 -15.42 -12.70
C THR A 179 -6.04 -14.06 -13.13
N PHE A 180 -7.33 -13.96 -13.45
CA PHE A 180 -7.99 -12.73 -13.85
C PHE A 180 -8.78 -12.20 -12.66
N ALA A 181 -8.66 -10.90 -12.39
CA ALA A 181 -9.40 -10.23 -11.34
C ALA A 181 -10.02 -8.94 -11.89
N ALA A 182 -11.15 -8.54 -11.31
CA ALA A 182 -11.80 -7.27 -11.60
C ALA A 182 -12.18 -6.58 -10.28
N GLY A 183 -12.18 -5.26 -10.29
CA GLY A 183 -12.43 -4.46 -9.10
C GLY A 183 -12.65 -3.00 -9.44
N HIS A 184 -12.92 -2.20 -8.41
CA HIS A 184 -13.19 -0.79 -8.57
C HIS A 184 -12.83 0.03 -7.34
N LEU A 185 -12.70 1.34 -7.56
CA LEU A 185 -12.56 2.38 -6.55
C LEU A 185 -13.81 3.26 -6.57
N ALA A 186 -14.38 3.54 -5.41
CA ALA A 186 -15.59 4.32 -5.23
C ALA A 186 -15.42 5.39 -4.14
N ASP A 187 -16.14 6.50 -4.32
CA ASP A 187 -16.44 7.46 -3.24
C ASP A 187 -17.92 7.33 -2.84
N ASP A 188 -18.45 8.29 -2.08
CA ASP A 188 -19.83 8.31 -1.60
C ASP A 188 -20.89 8.46 -2.71
N GLU A 189 -20.50 8.93 -3.90
CA GLU A 189 -21.35 9.05 -5.08
C GLU A 189 -21.26 7.79 -5.99
N GLY A 190 -20.46 6.78 -5.63
CA GLY A 190 -20.36 5.49 -6.31
C GLY A 190 -19.01 5.25 -7.01
N VAL A 191 -18.98 4.40 -8.05
CA VAL A 191 -17.73 4.03 -8.72
C VAL A 191 -17.10 5.21 -9.47
N THR A 192 -15.78 5.36 -9.33
CA THR A 192 -14.97 6.39 -9.99
C THR A 192 -13.97 5.78 -10.97
N VAL A 193 -13.39 4.64 -10.62
CA VAL A 193 -12.41 3.91 -11.45
C VAL A 193 -12.73 2.43 -11.40
N GLU A 194 -12.77 1.78 -12.55
CA GLU A 194 -12.82 0.32 -12.66
C GLU A 194 -11.47 -0.19 -13.13
N ALA A 195 -11.13 -1.41 -12.73
CA ALA A 195 -9.92 -2.07 -13.18
C ALA A 195 -10.11 -3.57 -13.42
N GLU A 196 -9.44 -4.06 -14.45
CA GLU A 196 -9.29 -5.47 -14.77
C GLU A 196 -7.81 -5.82 -14.82
N GLY A 197 -7.42 -6.94 -14.20
CA GLY A 197 -6.04 -7.35 -14.09
C GLY A 197 -5.82 -8.81 -14.47
N VAL A 198 -4.67 -9.07 -15.08
CA VAL A 198 -4.14 -10.42 -15.34
C VAL A 198 -2.90 -10.62 -14.48
N PHE A 199 -2.95 -11.62 -13.61
CA PHE A 199 -1.88 -11.96 -12.69
C PHE A 199 -1.30 -13.34 -12.99
N ILE A 200 0.02 -13.45 -12.93
CA ILE A 200 0.77 -14.59 -13.44
C ILE A 200 1.44 -15.33 -12.27
N LEU A 201 1.20 -16.63 -12.15
CA LEU A 201 1.99 -17.51 -11.31
C LEU A 201 3.41 -17.60 -11.90
N PRO A 202 4.46 -17.15 -11.22
CA PRO A 202 5.81 -17.10 -11.79
C PRO A 202 6.35 -18.51 -11.98
N ARG A 203 7.25 -18.70 -12.96
CA ARG A 203 7.75 -20.04 -13.33
C ARG A 203 8.30 -20.84 -12.13
N TRP A 204 9.08 -20.20 -11.28
CA TRP A 204 9.69 -20.83 -10.10
C TRP A 204 8.67 -21.32 -9.06
N ALA A 205 7.45 -20.77 -9.04
CA ALA A 205 6.38 -21.22 -8.13
C ALA A 205 5.49 -22.32 -8.74
N ARG A 206 5.76 -22.74 -9.98
CA ARG A 206 4.98 -23.80 -10.67
C ARG A 206 5.56 -25.19 -10.46
N GLU A 207 6.82 -25.25 -10.04
CA GLU A 207 7.62 -26.48 -9.98
C GLU A 207 7.76 -27.00 -8.53
N GLY A 208 7.02 -26.42 -7.58
CA GLY A 208 6.97 -26.80 -6.17
C GLY A 208 5.78 -27.68 -5.83
#